data_AF-A0A5R9AKG2-F1
#
_entry.id   AF-A0A5R9AKG2-F1
#
_cell.length_a   1.000
_cell.length_b   1.000
_cell.length_c   1.000
_cell.angle_alpha   90.00
_cell.angle_beta   90.00
_cell.angle_gamma   90.00
#
_symmetry.space_group_name_H-M   'P 1'
#
loop_
_entity.id
_entity.type
_entity.pdbx_description
1 polymer ?
#
loop_
_entity_poly.entity_id
_entity_poly.type
_entity_poly.pdbx_seq_one_letter_code
_entity_poly.pdbx_strand_id
1 'polypeptide(L)'
;MLDIVYNYQNLLDNIDTYIEASKFKKEYLIEQLGVSRATFYNKVKKKNFTIDEMVVLSTILFPEEAKVFEIKEALRESREDSRFGRTKSHKDVMGDVRKKLRA
;
A
#
# COMPACT_ATOMS: atom_id res chain seq x y z
N MET A 1 -16.56 1.74 -14.81
CA MET A 1 -15.27 1.53 -15.51
C MET A 1 -14.60 2.85 -15.86
N LEU A 2 -15.26 3.73 -16.61
CA LEU A 2 -14.72 5.06 -16.95
C LEU A 2 -14.36 5.88 -15.71
N ASP A 3 -15.18 5.84 -14.65
CA ASP A 3 -14.90 6.57 -13.40
C ASP A 3 -13.59 6.13 -12.75
N ILE A 4 -13.24 4.84 -12.82
CA ILE A 4 -11.97 4.32 -12.27
C ILE A 4 -10.80 4.92 -13.05
N VAL A 5 -10.91 4.96 -14.38
CA VAL A 5 -9.89 5.52 -15.26
C VAL A 5 -9.73 7.02 -15.02
N TYR A 6 -10.84 7.77 -14.93
CA TYR A 6 -10.79 9.21 -14.68
C TYR A 6 -10.27 9.54 -13.28
N ASN A 7 -10.63 8.78 -12.26
CA ASN A 7 -10.11 8.97 -10.90
C ASN A 7 -8.60 8.71 -10.83
N TYR A 8 -8.11 7.68 -11.53
CA TYR A 8 -6.67 7.43 -11.61
C TYR A 8 -5.95 8.52 -12.40
N GLN A 9 -6.51 8.97 -13.52
CA GLN A 9 -5.97 10.09 -14.28
C GLN A 9 -5.88 11.35 -13.40
N ASN A 10 -6.94 11.66 -12.63
CA ASN A 10 -6.95 12.79 -11.71
C ASN A 10 -5.90 12.66 -10.60
N LEU A 11 -5.67 11.44 -10.07
CA LEU A 11 -4.60 11.18 -9.12
C LEU A 11 -3.23 11.48 -9.73
N LEU A 12 -2.95 10.96 -10.93
CA LEU A 12 -1.70 11.23 -11.65
C LEU A 12 -1.53 12.71 -11.96
N ASP A 13 -2.62 13.40 -12.30
CA ASP A 13 -2.55 14.79 -12.68
C ASP A 13 -2.18 15.75 -11.56
N ASN A 14 -2.47 15.35 -10.32
CA ASN A 14 -2.23 16.13 -9.10
C ASN A 14 -1.11 15.51 -8.21
N ILE A 15 -0.38 14.51 -8.69
CA ILE A 15 0.60 13.77 -7.88
C ILE A 15 1.73 14.67 -7.39
N ASP A 16 2.15 15.65 -8.19
CA ASP A 16 3.13 16.65 -7.81
C ASP A 16 2.65 17.47 -6.60
N THR A 17 1.40 17.91 -6.63
CA THR A 17 0.76 18.67 -5.57
C THR A 17 0.69 17.86 -4.28
N TYR A 18 0.33 16.58 -4.36
CA TYR A 18 0.33 15.70 -3.19
C TYR A 18 1.74 15.46 -2.64
N ILE A 19 2.75 15.31 -3.50
CA ILE A 19 4.15 15.19 -3.09
C ILE A 19 4.61 16.47 -2.36
N GLU A 20 4.35 17.66 -2.92
CA GLU A 20 4.75 18.93 -2.30
C GLU A 20 3.99 19.21 -0.98
N ALA A 21 2.71 18.83 -0.89
CA ALA A 21 1.92 18.99 0.31
C ALA A 21 2.25 17.96 1.41
N SER A 22 2.98 16.90 1.06
CA SER A 22 3.34 15.84 2.00
C SER A 22 4.34 16.32 3.05
N LYS A 23 4.34 15.67 4.21
CA LYS A 23 5.35 15.91 5.27
C LYS A 23 6.68 15.22 4.98
N PHE A 24 6.79 14.51 3.86
CA PHE A 24 7.95 13.70 3.52
C PHE A 24 8.90 14.46 2.61
N LYS A 25 10.20 14.30 2.85
CA LYS A 25 11.23 14.83 1.95
C LYS A 25 11.22 14.04 0.64
N LYS A 26 11.46 14.71 -0.49
CA LYS A 26 11.57 14.05 -1.79
C LYS A 26 12.64 12.97 -1.81
N GLU A 27 13.75 13.19 -1.11
CA GLU A 27 14.83 12.20 -0.93
C GLU A 27 14.32 10.88 -0.35
N TYR A 28 13.42 10.94 0.65
CA TYR A 28 12.83 9.75 1.23
C TYR A 28 11.95 9.01 0.21
N LEU A 29 11.12 9.75 -0.55
CA LEU A 29 10.28 9.15 -1.60
C LEU A 29 11.14 8.50 -2.70
N ILE A 30 12.24 9.14 -3.09
CA ILE A 30 13.20 8.61 -4.06
C ILE A 30 13.78 7.28 -3.59
N GLU A 31 14.18 7.20 -2.31
CA GLU A 31 14.71 5.99 -1.70
C GLU A 31 13.67 4.86 -1.65
N GLN A 32 12.45 5.16 -1.19
CA GLN A 32 11.36 4.17 -1.12
C GLN A 32 10.96 3.64 -2.51
N LEU A 33 11.02 4.50 -3.53
CA LEU A 33 10.78 4.11 -4.91
C LEU A 33 11.94 3.32 -5.55
N GLY A 34 13.13 3.35 -4.96
CA GLY A 34 14.32 2.69 -5.51
C GLY A 34 14.78 3.25 -6.86
N VAL A 35 14.48 4.53 -7.14
CA VAL A 35 14.82 5.18 -8.42
C VAL A 35 15.92 6.23 -8.24
N SER A 36 16.61 6.59 -9.33
CA SER A 36 17.53 7.73 -9.28
C SER A 36 16.78 9.05 -9.09
N ARG A 37 17.45 10.06 -8.51
CA ARG A 37 16.88 11.41 -8.37
C ARG A 37 16.44 11.99 -9.73
N ALA A 38 17.24 11.81 -10.78
CA ALA A 38 16.89 12.27 -12.13
C ALA A 38 15.64 11.56 -12.67
N THR A 39 15.54 10.24 -12.44
CA THR A 39 14.36 9.45 -12.81
C THR A 39 13.11 9.93 -12.08
N PHE A 40 13.19 10.18 -10.78
CA PHE A 40 12.08 10.68 -9.98
C PHE A 40 11.53 12.00 -10.52
N TYR A 41 12.38 13.01 -10.71
CA TYR A 41 11.93 14.31 -11.22
C TYR A 41 11.37 14.22 -12.65
N ASN A 42 11.95 13.36 -13.50
CA ASN A 42 11.39 13.08 -14.82
C ASN A 42 10.01 12.43 -14.73
N LYS A 43 9.79 11.52 -13.78
CA LYS A 43 8.50 10.86 -13.55
C LYS A 43 7.44 11.81 -13.03
N VAL A 44 7.77 12.68 -12.08
CA VAL A 44 6.88 13.75 -11.61
C VAL A 44 6.47 14.64 -12.79
N LYS A 45 7.45 15.11 -13.58
CA LYS A 45 7.18 15.99 -14.73
C LYS A 45 6.33 15.33 -15.82
N LYS A 46 6.59 14.06 -16.12
CA LYS A 46 5.93 13.30 -17.20
C LYS A 46 4.69 12.54 -16.74
N LYS A 47 4.40 12.51 -15.44
CA LYS A 47 3.29 11.76 -14.82
C LYS A 47 3.25 10.29 -15.23
N ASN A 48 4.42 9.66 -15.32
CA ASN A 48 4.58 8.28 -15.84
C ASN A 48 5.13 7.30 -14.80
N PHE A 49 4.60 7.39 -13.58
CA PHE A 49 4.83 6.37 -12.56
C PHE A 49 4.17 5.04 -12.98
N THR A 50 4.83 3.92 -12.68
CA THR A 50 4.21 2.59 -12.84
C THR A 50 3.15 2.38 -11.76
N ILE A 51 2.32 1.35 -11.92
CA ILE A 51 1.33 1.00 -10.89
C ILE A 51 2.01 0.69 -9.55
N ASP A 52 3.08 -0.11 -9.56
CA ASP A 52 3.81 -0.46 -8.33
C ASP A 52 4.40 0.77 -7.64
N GLU A 53 4.99 1.69 -8.41
CA GLU A 53 5.48 2.97 -7.88
C GLU A 53 4.35 3.81 -7.30
N MET A 54 3.18 3.84 -7.96
CA MET A 54 2.00 4.55 -7.46
C MET A 54 1.42 3.91 -6.20
N VAL A 55 1.49 2.59 -6.04
CA VAL A 55 1.11 1.92 -4.80
C VAL A 55 2.01 2.38 -3.67
N VAL A 56 3.34 2.33 -3.85
CA VAL A 56 4.30 2.79 -2.84
C VAL A 56 4.08 4.26 -2.49
N LEU A 57 4.00 5.14 -3.50
CA LEU A 57 3.74 6.56 -3.29
C LEU A 57 2.43 6.81 -2.56
N SER A 58 1.34 6.19 -3.01
CA SER A 58 0.01 6.42 -2.42
C SER A 58 -0.05 5.94 -0.97
N THR A 59 0.61 4.84 -0.64
CA THR A 59 0.72 4.35 0.74
C THR A 59 1.43 5.35 1.65
N ILE A 60 2.47 6.01 1.15
CA ILE A 60 3.21 7.03 1.91
C ILE A 60 2.43 8.34 2.02
N LEU A 61 1.85 8.80 0.90
CA LEU A 61 1.18 10.10 0.79
C LEU A 61 -0.19 10.11 1.48
N PHE A 62 -0.87 8.96 1.53
CA PHE A 62 -2.23 8.78 2.05
C PHE A 62 -2.29 7.65 3.09
N PRO A 63 -1.63 7.81 4.26
CA PRO A 63 -1.42 6.71 5.21
C PRO A 63 -2.72 6.24 5.88
N GLU A 64 -3.70 7.12 6.08
CA GLU A 64 -4.99 6.73 6.67
C GLU A 64 -5.80 5.89 5.67
N GLU A 65 -5.84 6.29 4.40
CA GLU A 65 -6.47 5.53 3.33
C GLU A 65 -5.81 4.16 3.13
N ALA A 66 -4.47 4.11 3.16
CA ALA A 66 -3.72 2.87 3.07
C ALA A 66 -4.06 1.92 4.22
N LYS A 67 -4.10 2.43 5.46
CA LYS A 67 -4.48 1.65 6.63
C LYS A 67 -5.92 1.13 6.56
N VAL A 68 -6.85 1.97 6.08
CA VAL A 68 -8.24 1.55 5.85
C VAL A 68 -8.31 0.45 4.79
N PHE A 69 -7.51 0.55 3.73
CA PHE A 69 -7.43 -0.47 2.68
C PHE A 69 -6.89 -1.79 3.23
N GLU A 70 -5.77 -1.78 3.97
CA GLU A 70 -5.19 -2.97 4.60
C GLU A 70 -6.18 -3.69 5.52
N ILE A 71 -6.89 -2.93 6.37
CA ILE A 71 -7.90 -3.49 7.27
C ILE A 71 -9.03 -4.16 6.47
N LYS A 72 -9.51 -3.52 5.38
CA LYS A 72 -10.56 -4.08 4.53
C LYS A 72 -10.10 -5.38 3.86
N GLU A 73 -8.88 -5.42 3.34
CA GLU A 73 -8.34 -6.63 2.70
C GLU A 73 -8.14 -7.76 3.72
N ALA A 74 -7.59 -7.47 4.90
CA ALA A 74 -7.44 -8.45 5.98
C ALA A 74 -8.81 -9.05 6.41
N LEU A 75 -9.85 -8.21 6.49
CA LEU A 75 -11.20 -8.67 6.77
C LEU A 75 -11.79 -9.51 5.63
N ARG A 76 -11.48 -9.18 4.37
CA ARG A 76 -11.91 -9.96 3.20
C ARG A 76 -11.28 -11.35 3.24
N GLU A 77 -9.96 -11.42 3.42
CA GLU A 77 -9.21 -12.69 3.54
C GLU A 77 -9.73 -13.54 4.70
N SER A 78 -9.93 -12.93 5.88
CA SER A 78 -10.48 -13.63 7.04
C SER A 78 -11.86 -14.25 6.78
N ARG A 79 -12.71 -13.55 6.02
CA ARG A 79 -14.03 -14.07 5.61
C ARG A 79 -13.90 -15.22 4.62
N GLU A 80 -12.95 -15.16 3.70
CA GLU A 80 -12.68 -16.24 2.75
C GLU A 80 -12.15 -17.49 3.48
N ASP A 81 -11.18 -17.33 4.38
CA ASP A 81 -10.68 -18.43 5.20
C ASP A 81 -11.78 -19.07 6.04
N SER A 82 -12.67 -18.26 6.61
CA SER A 82 -13.86 -18.76 7.32
C SER A 82 -14.78 -19.57 6.41
N ARG A 83 -15.03 -19.10 5.17
CA ARG A 83 -15.84 -19.83 4.18
C ARG A 83 -15.19 -21.15 3.75
N PHE A 84 -13.86 -21.17 3.60
CA PHE A 84 -13.11 -22.36 3.22
C PHE A 84 -12.76 -23.27 4.42
N GLY A 85 -13.24 -22.96 5.62
CA GLY A 85 -12.95 -23.75 6.83
C GLY A 85 -11.49 -23.68 7.29
N ARG A 86 -10.68 -22.75 6.76
CA ARG A 86 -9.28 -22.50 7.13
C ARG A 86 -9.17 -21.73 8.44
N THR A 87 -9.95 -22.14 9.43
CA THR A 87 -9.97 -21.55 10.77
C THR A 87 -9.18 -22.44 11.73
N LYS A 88 -8.55 -21.85 12.75
CA LYS A 88 -7.93 -22.60 13.84
C LYS A 88 -8.71 -22.38 15.12
N SER A 89 -8.90 -23.44 15.91
CA SER A 89 -9.50 -23.30 17.23
C SER A 89 -8.52 -22.63 18.20
N HIS A 90 -9.05 -21.97 19.24
CA HIS A 90 -8.22 -21.39 20.30
C HIS A 90 -7.25 -22.42 20.90
N LYS A 91 -7.70 -23.66 21.10
CA LYS A 91 -6.87 -24.74 21.66
C LYS A 91 -5.67 -25.05 20.77
N ASP A 92 -5.88 -25.11 19.45
CA ASP A 92 -4.82 -25.42 18.49
C ASP A 92 -3.80 -24.29 18.44
N VAL A 93 -4.28 -23.03 18.39
CA VAL A 93 -3.41 -21.84 18.42
C VAL A 93 -2.56 -21.79 19.68
N MET A 94 -3.17 -21.99 20.86
CA MET A 94 -2.44 -21.99 22.13
C MET A 94 -1.45 -23.16 22.25
N GLY A 95 -1.76 -24.30 21.63
CA GLY A 95 -0.86 -25.44 21.52
C GLY A 95 0.40 -25.11 20.69
N ASP A 96 0.22 -24.49 19.52
CA ASP A 96 1.32 -24.09 18.63
C ASP A 96 2.25 -23.06 19.30
N VAL A 97 1.69 -22.06 19.98
CA VAL A 97 2.46 -21.02 20.70
C VAL A 97 3.32 -21.65 21.80
N ARG A 98 2.74 -22.55 22.62
CA ARG A 98 3.48 -23.24 23.69
C ARG A 98 4.62 -24.10 23.17
N LYS A 99 4.47 -24.73 22.00
CA LYS A 99 5.54 -25.51 21.35
C LYS A 99 6.69 -24.59 20.90
N LYS A 100 6.38 -23.45 20.29
CA LYS A 100 7.39 -22.47 19.84
C LYS A 100 8.20 -21.85 20.99
N LEU A 101 7.58 -21.62 22.14
CA LEU A 101 8.26 -21.05 23.31
C LEU A 101 9.15 -22.05 24.07
N ARG A 102 9.06 -23.34 23.77
CA ARG A 102 9.86 -24.42 24.40
C ARG A 102 10.98 -24.94 23.49
N ALA A 103 11.05 -24.46 22.25
CA ALA A 103 12.11 -24.73 21.29
C ALA A 103 13.17 -23.62 21.40
#